data_AF-A0A2E9NHB2-F1
#
_entry.id   AF-A0A2E9NHB2-F1
#
_cell.length_a   1.000
_cell.length_b   1.000
_cell.length_c   1.000
_cell.angle_alpha   90.00
_cell.angle_beta   90.00
_cell.angle_gamma   90.00
#
_symmetry.space_group_name_H-M   'P 1'
#
loop_
_entity.id
_entity.type
_entity.pdbx_description
1 polymer ?
#
loop_
_entity_poly.entity_id
_entity_poly.type
_entity_poly.pdbx_seq_one_letter_code
_entity_poly.pdbx_strand_id
1 'polypeptide(L)'
;MDRLVAELQLLRLNAGDVSYSQIADRVRELRQNRGETGSAAFVGRTTIYDAFQPGRHRISPDLIADIASALGEDAESAARWREYCIRARADENQRRRDATSDPARAGSKDGAHARSAAGRGATALAHTPTKLPQSSSNSQGNWLTRTLGKRGATITVLTLIVIACALVNVSGSRLAVAFALPLYLDMIGTAIAAIALGPWFGVGVAILSHSLVALLAWEWQGLPFMIVNIVGALIWGYGVRARRMGTTPLRYFLLNIMVAISCTIVATPIIMIVWGGVSINEGAQGIAANLVTLGHGVIGAVFSANILTSMMDKLIAGFIAISVLPYVIAALPPSARGIEFIPSTMHLTFPKVFTPLRGTAVTYP
;
A
#
# COMPACT_ATOMS: atom_id res chain seq x y z
N MET A 1 6.31 17.30 -20.54
CA MET A 1 5.44 16.11 -20.45
C MET A 1 3.97 16.45 -20.25
N ASP A 2 3.59 17.34 -19.34
CA ASP A 2 2.16 17.62 -19.07
C ASP A 2 1.38 18.16 -20.29
N ARG A 3 2.03 18.94 -21.15
CA ARG A 3 1.43 19.41 -22.42
C ARG A 3 1.11 18.28 -23.40
N LEU A 4 1.99 17.28 -23.53
CA LEU A 4 1.77 16.08 -24.36
C LEU A 4 0.52 15.34 -23.86
N VAL A 5 0.41 15.16 -22.55
CA VAL A 5 -0.74 14.46 -21.92
C VAL A 5 -2.05 15.21 -22.17
N ALA A 6 -2.04 16.54 -22.02
CA ALA A 6 -3.22 17.37 -22.30
C ALA A 6 -3.66 17.30 -23.77
N GLU A 7 -2.72 17.35 -24.71
CA GLU A 7 -3.02 17.23 -26.14
C GLU A 7 -3.50 15.81 -26.50
N LEU A 8 -2.98 14.77 -25.84
CA LEU A 8 -3.44 13.38 -26.02
C LEU A 8 -4.86 13.18 -25.49
N GLN A 9 -5.20 13.80 -24.35
CA GLN A 9 -6.57 13.82 -23.83
C GLN A 9 -7.54 14.52 -24.79
N LEU A 10 -7.12 15.63 -25.41
CA LEU A 10 -7.90 16.30 -26.46
C LEU A 10 -8.11 15.41 -27.68
N LEU A 11 -7.08 14.68 -28.12
CA LEU A 11 -7.20 13.73 -29.23
C LEU A 11 -8.24 12.64 -28.93
N ARG A 12 -8.25 12.09 -27.71
CA ARG A 12 -9.24 11.09 -27.27
C ARG A 12 -10.67 11.65 -27.27
N LEU A 13 -10.84 12.90 -26.85
CA LEU A 13 -12.15 13.56 -26.87
C LEU A 13 -12.65 13.77 -28.31
N ASN A 14 -11.76 14.22 -29.22
CA ASN A 14 -12.09 14.41 -30.64
C ASN A 14 -12.41 13.10 -31.36
N ALA A 15 -11.83 11.98 -30.92
CA ALA A 15 -12.13 10.64 -31.42
C ALA A 15 -13.45 10.04 -30.88
N GLY A 16 -14.26 10.83 -30.15
CA GLY A 16 -15.55 10.39 -29.59
C GLY A 16 -15.48 9.80 -28.19
N ASP A 17 -14.53 10.26 -27.36
CA ASP A 17 -14.34 9.85 -25.96
C ASP A 17 -14.23 8.32 -25.76
N VAL A 18 -13.50 7.66 -26.66
CA VAL A 18 -13.28 6.21 -26.67
C VAL A 18 -12.77 5.73 -25.30
N SER A 19 -13.37 4.68 -24.74
CA SER A 19 -12.96 4.15 -23.42
C SER A 19 -11.54 3.58 -23.44
N TYR A 20 -10.84 3.61 -22.31
CA TYR A 20 -9.46 3.09 -22.22
C TYR A 20 -9.34 1.58 -22.52
N SER A 21 -10.40 0.81 -22.26
CA SER A 21 -10.49 -0.60 -22.65
C SER A 21 -10.55 -0.75 -24.17
N GLN A 22 -11.40 0.04 -24.84
CA GLN A 22 -11.49 0.04 -26.30
C GLN A 22 -10.17 0.48 -26.96
N ILE A 23 -9.47 1.46 -26.39
CA ILE A 23 -8.14 1.86 -26.87
C ILE A 23 -7.15 0.70 -26.71
N ALA A 24 -7.16 -0.02 -25.58
CA ALA A 24 -6.29 -1.17 -25.35
C ALA A 24 -6.55 -2.32 -26.34
N ASP A 25 -7.82 -2.59 -26.64
CA ASP A 25 -8.20 -3.63 -27.60
C ASP A 25 -7.78 -3.25 -29.03
N ARG A 26 -8.00 -1.99 -29.45
CA ARG A 26 -7.55 -1.48 -30.76
C ARG A 26 -6.02 -1.49 -30.91
N VAL A 27 -5.28 -1.12 -29.87
CA VAL A 27 -3.81 -1.18 -29.87
C VAL A 27 -3.32 -2.63 -30.01
N ARG A 28 -3.98 -3.57 -29.34
CA ARG A 28 -3.66 -5.01 -29.45
C ARG A 28 -3.87 -5.52 -30.86
N GLU A 29 -5.03 -5.21 -31.45
CA GLU A 29 -5.36 -5.59 -32.83
C GLU A 29 -4.34 -5.00 -33.82
N LEU A 30 -3.97 -3.73 -33.65
CA LEU A 30 -2.97 -3.05 -34.47
C LEU A 30 -1.60 -3.73 -34.40
N ARG A 31 -1.14 -4.15 -33.20
CA ARG A 31 0.13 -4.86 -33.01
C ARG A 31 0.09 -6.29 -33.56
N GLN A 32 -1.03 -6.99 -33.42
CA GLN A 32 -1.23 -8.31 -34.02
C GLN A 32 -1.19 -8.24 -35.55
N ASN A 33 -1.77 -7.20 -36.15
CA ASN A 33 -1.72 -6.97 -37.60
C ASN A 33 -0.28 -6.66 -38.10
N ARG A 34 0.61 -6.19 -37.22
CA ARG A 34 2.05 -6.01 -37.49
C ARG A 34 2.88 -7.29 -37.25
N GLY A 35 2.25 -8.40 -36.86
CA GLY A 35 2.92 -9.68 -36.60
C GLY A 35 3.50 -9.81 -35.19
N GLU A 36 3.21 -8.89 -34.28
CA GLU A 36 3.60 -9.02 -32.88
C GLU A 36 2.72 -10.09 -32.20
N THR A 37 3.33 -10.98 -31.41
CA THR A 37 2.62 -12.08 -30.73
C THR A 37 2.90 -12.12 -29.23
N GLY A 38 2.00 -12.75 -28.48
CA GLY A 38 2.13 -12.93 -27.03
C GLY A 38 2.22 -11.60 -26.26
N SER A 39 3.23 -11.50 -25.38
CA SER A 39 3.41 -10.34 -24.51
C SER A 39 3.78 -9.04 -25.24
N ALA A 40 4.25 -9.10 -26.49
CA ALA A 40 4.63 -7.90 -27.25
C ALA A 40 3.39 -7.14 -27.79
N ALA A 41 2.38 -7.89 -28.25
CA ALA A 41 1.13 -7.33 -28.74
C ALA A 41 0.20 -6.85 -27.62
N PHE A 42 0.36 -7.38 -26.40
CA PHE A 42 -0.52 -7.09 -25.30
C PHE A 42 -0.13 -5.80 -24.57
N VAL A 43 -1.07 -4.84 -24.51
CA VAL A 43 -0.97 -3.65 -23.68
C VAL A 43 -2.15 -3.62 -22.72
N GLY A 44 -1.86 -3.53 -21.42
CA GLY A 44 -2.88 -3.50 -20.38
C GLY A 44 -3.66 -2.18 -20.36
N ARG A 45 -4.96 -2.24 -20.01
CA ARG A 45 -5.82 -1.05 -19.83
C ARG A 45 -5.19 -0.01 -18.89
N THR A 46 -4.52 -0.45 -17.83
CA THR A 46 -3.84 0.42 -16.87
C THR A 46 -2.67 1.17 -17.51
N THR A 47 -1.90 0.52 -18.40
CA THR A 47 -0.82 1.14 -19.18
C THR A 47 -1.37 2.21 -20.13
N ILE A 48 -2.52 1.94 -20.77
CA ILE A 48 -3.22 2.94 -21.57
C ILE A 48 -3.69 4.10 -20.69
N TYR A 49 -4.40 3.82 -19.60
CA TYR A 49 -4.87 4.85 -18.66
C TYR A 49 -3.72 5.74 -18.14
N ASP A 50 -2.60 5.13 -17.76
CA ASP A 50 -1.40 5.82 -17.27
C ASP A 50 -0.79 6.74 -18.32
N ALA A 51 -0.91 6.44 -19.63
CA ALA A 51 -0.43 7.31 -20.70
C ALA A 51 -1.20 8.64 -20.78
N PHE A 52 -2.41 8.71 -20.22
CA PHE A 52 -3.24 9.91 -20.15
C PHE A 52 -3.15 10.65 -18.81
N GLN A 53 -2.26 10.24 -17.88
CA GLN A 53 -2.13 10.90 -16.57
C GLN A 53 -0.93 11.87 -16.51
N PRO A 54 -1.10 13.09 -15.95
CA PRO A 54 0.01 14.01 -15.74
C PRO A 54 0.98 13.49 -14.68
N GLY A 55 2.26 13.87 -14.76
CA GLY A 55 3.27 13.56 -13.72
C GLY A 55 3.96 12.18 -13.78
N ARG A 56 3.73 11.33 -14.80
CA ARG A 56 4.57 10.13 -15.04
C ARG A 56 5.71 10.42 -16.03
N HIS A 57 6.93 10.00 -15.65
CA HIS A 57 8.17 10.36 -16.35
C HIS A 57 8.75 9.26 -17.28
N ARG A 58 8.03 8.16 -17.53
CA ARG A 58 8.50 7.05 -18.40
C ARG A 58 7.37 6.42 -19.23
N ILE A 59 6.81 7.19 -20.17
CA ILE A 59 5.88 6.69 -21.19
C ILE A 59 6.71 6.26 -22.43
N SER A 60 6.37 5.14 -23.05
CA SER A 60 7.04 4.67 -24.28
C SER A 60 6.59 5.49 -25.49
N PRO A 61 7.51 6.04 -26.31
CA PRO A 61 7.15 6.71 -27.57
C PRO A 61 6.40 5.80 -28.55
N ASP A 62 6.74 4.50 -28.58
CA ASP A 62 6.05 3.51 -29.43
C ASP A 62 4.59 3.35 -29.01
N LEU A 63 4.34 3.32 -27.69
CA LEU A 63 2.98 3.22 -27.16
C LEU A 63 2.13 4.46 -27.49
N ILE A 64 2.72 5.66 -27.44
CA ILE A 64 2.01 6.90 -27.80
C ILE A 64 1.63 6.89 -29.28
N ALA A 65 2.49 6.39 -30.16
CA ALA A 65 2.18 6.23 -31.58
C ALA A 65 1.02 5.24 -31.79
N ASP A 66 1.04 4.10 -31.10
CA ASP A 66 -0.03 3.09 -31.21
C ASP A 66 -1.36 3.63 -30.68
N ILE A 67 -1.36 4.41 -29.59
CA ILE A 67 -2.55 5.08 -29.06
C ILE A 67 -3.10 6.10 -30.07
N ALA A 68 -2.24 6.91 -30.69
CA ALA A 68 -2.68 7.87 -31.71
C ALA A 68 -3.33 7.15 -32.91
N SER A 69 -2.72 6.08 -33.41
CA SER A 69 -3.31 5.25 -34.47
C SER A 69 -4.63 4.59 -34.04
N ALA A 70 -4.75 4.11 -32.81
CA ALA A 70 -5.98 3.53 -32.26
C ALA A 70 -7.12 4.56 -32.09
N LEU A 71 -6.78 5.85 -31.99
CA LEU A 71 -7.70 6.98 -31.96
C LEU A 71 -8.05 7.53 -33.35
N GLY A 72 -7.49 6.95 -34.42
CA GLY A 72 -7.85 7.28 -35.80
C GLY A 72 -6.88 8.21 -36.54
N GLU A 73 -5.72 8.52 -35.95
CA GLU A 73 -4.66 9.25 -36.66
C GLU A 73 -3.97 8.36 -37.72
N ASP A 74 -3.53 8.97 -38.81
CA ASP A 74 -2.77 8.28 -39.85
C ASP A 74 -1.34 7.93 -39.39
N ALA A 75 -0.61 7.18 -40.23
CA ALA A 75 0.74 6.72 -39.91
C ALA A 75 1.75 7.87 -39.75
N GLU A 76 1.57 8.98 -40.47
CA GLU A 76 2.47 10.14 -40.39
C GLU A 76 2.22 10.95 -39.12
N SER A 77 0.95 11.17 -38.76
CA SER A 77 0.51 11.73 -37.49
C SER A 77 0.97 10.89 -36.31
N ALA A 78 0.83 9.56 -36.35
CA ALA A 78 1.32 8.68 -35.30
C ALA A 78 2.85 8.77 -35.11
N ALA A 79 3.61 8.92 -36.20
CA ALA A 79 5.05 9.18 -36.16
C ALA A 79 5.37 10.56 -35.55
N ARG A 80 4.57 11.59 -35.84
CA ARG A 80 4.69 12.92 -35.19
C ARG A 80 4.43 12.85 -33.68
N TRP A 81 3.45 12.06 -33.25
CA TRP A 81 3.16 11.82 -31.82
C TRP A 81 4.32 11.12 -31.10
N ARG A 82 4.94 10.13 -31.74
CA ARG A 82 6.17 9.48 -31.26
C ARG A 82 7.30 10.49 -31.03
N GLU A 83 7.61 11.29 -32.05
CA GLU A 83 8.67 12.28 -32.02
C GLU A 83 8.40 13.36 -30.97
N TYR A 84 7.15 13.80 -30.83
CA TYR A 84 6.75 14.76 -29.80
C TYR A 84 6.95 14.21 -28.38
N CYS A 85 6.65 12.93 -28.14
CA CYS A 85 6.95 12.27 -26.87
C CYS A 85 8.46 12.22 -26.58
N ILE A 86 9.30 11.99 -27.60
CA ILE A 86 10.76 11.97 -27.47
C ILE A 86 11.29 13.35 -27.06
N ARG A 87 10.84 14.42 -27.75
CA ARG A 87 11.22 15.81 -27.44
C ARG A 87 10.76 16.24 -26.05
N ALA A 88 9.50 15.97 -25.71
CA ALA A 88 8.94 16.31 -24.40
C ALA A 88 9.69 15.63 -23.24
N ARG A 89 10.27 14.44 -23.48
CA ARG A 89 11.11 13.72 -22.52
C ARG A 89 12.53 14.31 -22.42
N ALA A 90 13.12 14.72 -23.54
CA ALA A 90 14.42 15.37 -23.58
C ALA A 90 14.41 16.70 -22.80
N ASP A 91 13.40 17.53 -23.02
CA ASP A 91 13.22 18.82 -22.33
C ASP A 91 13.07 18.65 -20.81
N GLU A 92 12.30 17.64 -20.38
CA GLU A 92 12.10 17.35 -18.96
C GLU A 92 13.40 16.86 -18.29
N ASN A 93 14.15 15.98 -18.96
CA ASN A 93 15.45 15.54 -18.47
C ASN A 93 16.45 16.70 -18.40
N GLN A 94 16.38 17.64 -19.34
CA GLN A 94 17.21 18.84 -19.31
C GLN A 94 16.87 19.75 -18.12
N ARG A 95 15.58 20.07 -17.90
CA ARG A 95 15.12 20.85 -16.73
C ARG A 95 15.54 20.23 -15.40
N ARG A 96 15.48 18.90 -15.29
CA ARG A 96 15.93 18.17 -14.09
C ARG A 96 17.42 18.32 -13.88
N ARG A 97 18.23 18.23 -14.94
CA ARG A 97 19.69 18.47 -14.86
C ARG A 97 19.97 19.90 -14.43
N ASP A 98 19.33 20.88 -15.07
CA ASP A 98 19.50 22.31 -14.78
C ASP A 98 19.12 22.64 -13.33
N ALA A 99 18.05 22.05 -12.80
CA ALA A 99 17.61 22.20 -11.40
C ALA A 99 18.58 21.55 -10.38
N THR A 100 19.37 20.55 -10.81
CA THR A 100 20.35 19.88 -9.93
C THR A 100 21.69 20.60 -9.94
N SER A 101 21.95 21.45 -10.96
CA SER A 101 23.20 22.21 -11.13
C SER A 101 23.20 23.62 -10.54
N ASP A 102 22.09 24.11 -9.95
CA ASP A 102 22.00 25.46 -9.37
C ASP A 102 21.76 25.42 -7.84
N PRO A 103 22.81 25.51 -6.99
CA PRO A 103 22.68 25.42 -5.54
C PRO A 103 22.15 26.71 -4.87
N ALA A 104 21.92 27.80 -5.62
CA ALA A 104 21.67 29.12 -5.04
C ALA A 104 20.21 29.41 -4.64
N ARG A 105 19.25 28.50 -4.90
CA ARG A 105 17.81 28.79 -4.70
C ARG A 105 17.14 28.10 -3.51
N ALA A 106 17.87 27.27 -2.76
CA ALA A 106 17.32 26.50 -1.62
C ALA A 106 17.54 27.15 -0.23
N GLY A 107 17.81 28.46 -0.18
CA GLY A 107 18.09 29.18 1.07
C GLY A 107 17.44 30.55 1.15
N SER A 108 16.11 30.63 1.20
CA SER A 108 15.45 31.82 1.75
C SER A 108 14.02 31.53 2.21
N LYS A 109 13.87 31.24 3.50
CA LYS A 109 12.73 31.64 4.33
C LYS A 109 13.06 31.22 5.76
N ASP A 110 13.84 32.06 6.43
CA ASP A 110 13.60 32.49 7.81
C ASP A 110 14.72 33.44 8.25
N GLY A 111 14.33 34.59 8.80
CA GLY A 111 15.22 35.48 9.55
C GLY A 111 15.46 36.86 8.92
N ALA A 112 14.49 37.77 9.03
CA ALA A 112 14.75 39.19 8.89
C ALA A 112 13.86 40.00 9.83
N HIS A 113 14.36 40.28 11.04
CA HIS A 113 14.18 41.58 11.71
C HIS A 113 15.29 41.77 12.76
N ALA A 114 16.42 42.30 12.30
CA ALA A 114 17.40 43.00 13.13
C ALA A 114 17.71 44.35 12.49
N ARG A 115 17.22 45.42 13.11
CA ARG A 115 17.63 46.83 13.03
C ARG A 115 17.27 47.40 14.41
N SER A 116 18.02 48.25 15.10
CA SER A 116 19.16 49.10 14.78
C SER A 116 19.83 49.47 16.11
N ALA A 117 21.12 49.81 16.04
CA ALA A 117 21.93 50.33 17.13
C ALA A 117 21.48 51.71 17.64
N ALA A 118 21.71 51.99 18.93
CA ALA A 118 22.22 53.27 19.44
C ALA A 118 22.61 53.11 20.92
N GLY A 119 23.83 53.53 21.27
CA GLY A 119 24.40 53.35 22.60
C GLY A 119 23.93 54.36 23.65
N ARG A 120 24.33 54.09 24.89
CA ARG A 120 24.97 55.02 25.85
C ARG A 120 25.04 54.35 27.23
N GLY A 121 26.24 54.34 27.79
CA GLY A 121 26.57 54.64 29.18
C GLY A 121 25.87 53.92 30.34
N ALA A 122 26.72 53.42 31.24
CA ALA A 122 26.66 53.60 32.69
C ALA A 122 26.51 52.32 33.52
N THR A 123 27.62 52.03 34.22
CA THR A 123 27.74 51.66 35.63
C THR A 123 26.99 50.44 36.18
N ALA A 124 27.82 49.48 36.60
CA ALA A 124 27.51 48.41 37.52
C ALA A 124 26.72 48.86 38.75
N LEU A 125 25.70 48.08 39.12
CA LEU A 125 25.23 47.90 40.50
C LEU A 125 24.54 46.53 40.60
N ALA A 126 25.02 45.72 41.54
CA ALA A 126 24.61 44.36 41.81
C ALA A 126 23.11 44.25 42.12
N HIS A 127 22.41 43.27 41.53
CA HIS A 127 21.06 42.87 41.92
C HIS A 127 20.97 41.34 42.08
N THR A 128 20.49 40.97 43.27
CA THR A 128 20.18 39.65 43.81
C THR A 128 19.27 38.83 42.89
N PRO A 129 19.45 37.50 42.74
CA PRO A 129 18.59 36.70 41.89
C PRO A 129 17.22 36.46 42.55
N THR A 130 16.22 37.23 42.15
CA THR A 130 14.81 36.91 42.37
C THR A 130 14.44 35.72 41.51
N LYS A 131 14.09 34.59 42.15
CA LYS A 131 13.51 33.41 41.49
C LYS A 131 12.30 33.84 40.65
N LEU A 132 12.42 33.79 39.32
CA LEU A 132 11.27 33.80 38.43
C LEU A 132 10.37 32.59 38.78
N PRO A 133 9.04 32.73 38.72
CA PRO A 133 8.14 31.60 38.87
C PRO A 133 8.48 30.57 37.80
N GLN A 134 8.78 29.34 38.23
CA GLN A 134 8.91 28.20 37.33
C GLN A 134 7.60 28.06 36.57
N SER A 135 7.58 28.52 35.32
CA SER A 135 6.48 28.22 34.41
C SER A 135 6.43 26.69 34.28
N SER A 136 5.25 26.17 34.54
CA SER A 136 4.92 24.75 34.54
C SER A 136 5.34 24.09 33.23
N SER A 137 6.44 23.34 33.27
CA SER A 137 6.96 22.53 32.15
C SER A 137 6.11 21.28 31.85
N ASN A 138 4.83 21.24 32.25
CA ASN A 138 4.01 20.02 32.24
C ASN A 138 2.80 20.08 31.29
N SER A 139 3.01 20.39 30.02
CA SER A 139 2.02 20.08 28.98
C SER A 139 2.68 19.72 27.64
N GLN A 140 3.48 18.65 27.63
CA GLN A 140 3.77 17.90 26.41
C GLN A 140 2.55 17.06 25.97
N GLY A 141 1.38 17.70 25.82
CA GLY A 141 0.26 17.10 25.12
C GLY A 141 0.44 17.29 23.61
N ASN A 142 0.34 16.21 22.83
CA ASN A 142 0.16 16.25 21.37
C ASN A 142 -0.95 17.27 21.02
N TRP A 143 -0.79 18.06 19.96
CA TRP A 143 -1.81 19.02 19.50
C TRP A 143 -3.22 18.40 19.45
N LEU A 144 -3.35 17.15 18.98
CA LEU A 144 -4.60 16.38 18.96
C LEU A 144 -5.24 16.26 20.35
N THR A 145 -4.44 15.98 21.38
CA THR A 145 -4.94 15.86 22.76
C THR A 145 -5.35 17.20 23.37
N ARG A 146 -4.79 18.31 22.89
CA ARG A 146 -5.19 19.66 23.31
C ARG A 146 -6.52 20.06 22.67
N THR A 147 -6.72 19.72 21.40
CA THR A 147 -7.91 20.12 20.63
C THR A 147 -9.14 19.24 20.92
N LEU A 148 -8.97 17.90 21.00
CA LEU A 148 -10.08 16.94 21.08
C LEU A 148 -10.21 16.28 22.47
N GLY A 149 -9.33 16.61 23.40
CA GLY A 149 -9.17 15.90 24.67
C GLY A 149 -8.56 14.50 24.50
N LYS A 150 -8.20 13.86 25.62
CA LYS A 150 -7.50 12.55 25.63
C LYS A 150 -8.31 11.43 24.94
N ARG A 151 -9.63 11.39 25.19
CA ARG A 151 -10.54 10.39 24.60
C ARG A 151 -10.71 10.61 23.09
N GLY A 152 -10.96 11.85 22.67
CA GLY A 152 -11.09 12.20 21.25
C GLY A 152 -9.83 11.89 20.45
N ALA A 153 -8.66 12.31 20.94
CA ALA A 153 -7.38 11.99 20.30
C ALA A 153 -7.13 10.48 20.18
N THR A 154 -7.52 9.69 21.20
CA THR A 154 -7.38 8.23 21.15
C THR A 154 -8.26 7.62 20.05
N ILE A 155 -9.53 8.01 19.99
CA ILE A 155 -10.47 7.53 18.97
C ILE A 155 -9.96 7.93 17.57
N THR A 156 -9.51 9.18 17.39
CA THR A 156 -8.96 9.64 16.11
C THR A 156 -7.78 8.80 15.66
N VAL A 157 -6.80 8.52 16.53
CA VAL A 157 -5.64 7.69 16.17
C VAL A 157 -6.06 6.27 15.82
N LEU A 158 -6.97 5.66 16.59
CA LEU A 158 -7.48 4.32 16.31
C LEU A 158 -8.19 4.25 14.94
N THR A 159 -9.05 5.24 14.65
CA THR A 159 -9.74 5.34 13.35
C THR A 159 -8.74 5.51 12.21
N LEU A 160 -7.71 6.34 12.37
CA LEU A 160 -6.67 6.53 11.35
C LEU A 160 -5.88 5.24 11.10
N ILE A 161 -5.56 4.46 12.14
CA ILE A 161 -4.89 3.16 11.97
C ILE A 161 -5.78 2.18 11.22
N VAL A 162 -7.07 2.10 11.55
CA VAL A 162 -8.03 1.25 10.83
C VAL A 162 -8.13 1.63 9.35
N ILE A 163 -8.25 2.92 9.05
CA ILE A 163 -8.28 3.41 7.66
C ILE A 163 -6.97 3.08 6.94
N ALA A 164 -5.81 3.33 7.56
CA ALA A 164 -4.51 3.01 6.97
C ALA A 164 -4.37 1.50 6.68
N CYS A 165 -4.79 0.63 7.63
CA CYS A 165 -4.78 -0.81 7.43
C CYS A 165 -5.71 -1.26 6.30
N ALA A 166 -6.91 -0.67 6.20
CA ALA A 166 -7.82 -0.95 5.10
C ALA A 166 -7.23 -0.53 3.76
N LEU A 167 -6.59 0.65 3.68
CA LEU A 167 -5.89 1.09 2.47
C LEU A 167 -4.74 0.15 2.10
N VAL A 168 -3.98 -0.35 3.07
CA VAL A 168 -2.95 -1.38 2.82
C VAL A 168 -3.55 -2.64 2.20
N ASN A 169 -4.69 -3.13 2.70
CA ASN A 169 -5.38 -4.28 2.10
C ASN A 169 -5.83 -3.99 0.66
N VAL A 170 -6.42 -2.81 0.42
CA VAL A 170 -6.84 -2.41 -0.93
C VAL A 170 -5.62 -2.36 -1.85
N SER A 171 -4.54 -1.68 -1.47
CA SER A 171 -3.31 -1.63 -2.24
C SER A 171 -2.69 -3.02 -2.47
N GLY A 172 -2.67 -3.86 -1.45
CA GLY A 172 -2.18 -5.24 -1.54
C GLY A 172 -2.96 -6.06 -2.58
N SER A 173 -4.29 -6.02 -2.52
CA SER A 173 -5.15 -6.69 -3.50
C SER A 173 -4.92 -6.18 -4.93
N ARG A 174 -4.70 -4.87 -5.11
CA ARG A 174 -4.39 -4.27 -6.42
C ARG A 174 -3.04 -4.73 -6.96
N LEU A 175 -2.03 -4.83 -6.10
CA LEU A 175 -0.72 -5.34 -6.47
C LEU A 175 -0.80 -6.83 -6.84
N ALA A 176 -1.55 -7.62 -6.08
CA ALA A 176 -1.73 -9.04 -6.37
C ALA A 176 -2.34 -9.26 -7.76
N VAL A 177 -3.39 -8.51 -8.10
CA VAL A 177 -3.99 -8.54 -9.45
C VAL A 177 -3.03 -8.01 -10.51
N ALA A 178 -2.38 -6.86 -10.27
CA ALA A 178 -1.50 -6.23 -11.26
C ALA A 178 -0.31 -7.10 -11.67
N PHE A 179 0.17 -7.96 -10.77
CA PHE A 179 1.30 -8.87 -11.02
C PHE A 179 0.87 -10.34 -11.19
N ALA A 180 -0.44 -10.62 -11.28
CA ALA A 180 -0.99 -11.97 -11.36
C ALA A 180 -0.41 -12.94 -10.31
N LEU A 181 -0.25 -12.44 -9.07
CA LEU A 181 0.35 -13.22 -8.00
C LEU A 181 -0.58 -14.36 -7.56
N PRO A 182 -0.05 -15.55 -7.24
CA PRO A 182 -0.81 -16.62 -6.58
C PRO A 182 -1.03 -16.32 -5.08
N LEU A 183 -1.33 -15.07 -4.75
CA LEU A 183 -1.52 -14.51 -3.40
C LEU A 183 -2.66 -13.48 -3.45
N TYR A 184 -3.21 -13.10 -2.29
CA TYR A 184 -4.30 -12.13 -2.20
C TYR A 184 -3.85 -10.79 -1.63
N LEU A 185 -2.93 -10.80 -0.65
CA LEU A 185 -2.35 -9.63 0.02
C LEU A 185 -3.37 -8.65 0.64
N ASP A 186 -4.62 -9.06 0.75
CA ASP A 186 -5.78 -8.28 1.19
C ASP A 186 -6.08 -8.42 2.69
N MET A 187 -5.19 -9.08 3.42
CA MET A 187 -5.32 -9.34 4.86
C MET A 187 -4.12 -8.84 5.69
N ILE A 188 -3.17 -8.12 5.10
CA ILE A 188 -1.98 -7.60 5.80
C ILE A 188 -2.40 -6.58 6.88
N GLY A 189 -3.17 -5.57 6.49
CA GLY A 189 -3.71 -4.57 7.41
C GLY A 189 -4.68 -5.18 8.41
N THR A 190 -5.46 -6.18 8.00
CA THR A 190 -6.34 -6.94 8.91
C THR A 190 -5.52 -7.62 10.01
N ALA A 191 -4.43 -8.32 9.65
CA ALA A 191 -3.54 -8.96 10.61
C ALA A 191 -2.91 -7.93 11.56
N ILE A 192 -2.41 -6.82 11.03
CA ILE A 192 -1.82 -5.72 11.83
C ILE A 192 -2.83 -5.20 12.85
N ALA A 193 -4.03 -4.80 12.42
CA ALA A 193 -5.05 -4.26 13.30
C ALA A 193 -5.57 -5.30 14.30
N ALA A 194 -5.78 -6.54 13.85
CA ALA A 194 -6.21 -7.65 14.71
C ALA A 194 -5.20 -7.91 15.82
N ILE A 195 -3.91 -7.96 15.50
CA ILE A 195 -2.84 -8.25 16.45
C ILE A 195 -2.59 -7.04 17.36
N ALA A 196 -2.45 -5.84 16.81
CA ALA A 196 -2.12 -4.63 17.57
C ALA A 196 -3.28 -4.12 18.45
N LEU A 197 -4.49 -4.02 17.89
CA LEU A 197 -5.61 -3.30 18.51
C LEU A 197 -6.67 -4.23 19.07
N GLY A 198 -6.96 -5.35 18.38
CA GLY A 198 -7.97 -6.30 18.80
C GLY A 198 -8.67 -6.99 17.65
N PRO A 199 -9.28 -8.17 17.88
CA PRO A 199 -9.99 -8.91 16.84
C PRO A 199 -11.05 -8.04 16.13
N TRP A 200 -11.81 -7.25 16.89
CA TRP A 200 -12.87 -6.39 16.35
C TRP A 200 -12.36 -5.20 15.52
N PHE A 201 -11.15 -4.69 15.81
CA PHE A 201 -10.51 -3.70 14.93
C PHE A 201 -10.08 -4.33 13.61
N GLY A 202 -9.57 -5.57 13.65
CA GLY A 202 -9.31 -6.35 12.44
C GLY A 202 -10.58 -6.62 11.62
N VAL A 203 -11.70 -6.93 12.29
CA VAL A 203 -13.02 -7.06 11.63
C VAL A 203 -13.43 -5.74 10.97
N GLY A 204 -13.25 -4.61 11.65
CA GLY A 204 -13.49 -3.29 11.10
C GLY A 204 -12.66 -3.03 9.84
N VAL A 205 -11.38 -3.41 9.85
CA VAL A 205 -10.50 -3.34 8.68
C VAL A 205 -11.00 -4.22 7.54
N ALA A 206 -11.35 -5.48 7.82
CA ALA A 206 -11.87 -6.42 6.82
C ALA A 206 -13.13 -5.87 6.12
N ILE A 207 -14.11 -5.39 6.89
CA ILE A 207 -15.33 -4.81 6.34
C ILE A 207 -14.99 -3.58 5.51
N LEU A 208 -14.21 -2.64 6.09
CA LEU A 208 -13.88 -1.40 5.41
C LEU A 208 -13.12 -1.64 4.10
N SER A 209 -12.12 -2.52 4.07
CA SER A 209 -11.35 -2.76 2.84
C SER A 209 -12.18 -3.38 1.72
N HIS A 210 -13.05 -4.35 2.02
CA HIS A 210 -13.93 -4.95 1.00
C HIS A 210 -15.02 -3.97 0.55
N SER A 211 -15.60 -3.19 1.47
CA SER A 211 -16.56 -2.15 1.11
C SER A 211 -15.94 -1.04 0.26
N LEU A 212 -14.70 -0.62 0.54
CA LEU A 212 -14.00 0.38 -0.27
C LEU A 212 -13.77 -0.09 -1.71
N VAL A 213 -13.34 -1.34 -1.90
CA VAL A 213 -13.18 -1.91 -3.25
C VAL A 213 -14.54 -1.97 -3.97
N ALA A 214 -15.56 -2.49 -3.30
CA ALA A 214 -16.89 -2.61 -3.90
C ALA A 214 -17.49 -1.25 -4.30
N LEU A 215 -17.38 -0.25 -3.44
CA LEU A 215 -18.00 1.06 -3.67
C LEU A 215 -17.18 1.97 -4.59
N LEU A 216 -15.84 2.02 -4.42
CA LEU A 216 -15.00 2.96 -5.16
C LEU A 216 -14.58 2.43 -6.53
N ALA A 217 -14.42 1.11 -6.66
CA ALA A 217 -14.03 0.48 -7.91
C ALA A 217 -15.18 -0.25 -8.62
N TRP A 218 -16.39 -0.26 -8.05
CA TRP A 218 -17.55 -0.97 -8.59
C TRP A 218 -17.33 -2.48 -8.76
N GLU A 219 -16.45 -3.05 -7.93
CA GLU A 219 -16.02 -4.45 -7.96
C GLU A 219 -16.70 -5.25 -6.85
N TRP A 220 -17.92 -5.72 -7.11
CA TRP A 220 -18.75 -6.42 -6.13
C TRP A 220 -18.35 -7.89 -5.92
N GLN A 221 -17.55 -8.47 -6.83
CA GLN A 221 -17.24 -9.91 -6.82
C GLN A 221 -16.42 -10.33 -5.59
N GLY A 222 -15.67 -9.39 -4.99
CA GLY A 222 -14.87 -9.64 -3.80
C GLY A 222 -15.65 -9.64 -2.48
N LEU A 223 -16.91 -9.19 -2.45
CA LEU A 223 -17.68 -9.04 -1.20
C LEU A 223 -17.93 -10.35 -0.44
N PRO A 224 -18.24 -11.49 -1.08
CA PRO A 224 -18.37 -12.76 -0.36
C PRO A 224 -17.11 -13.14 0.44
N PHE A 225 -15.92 -12.79 -0.04
CA PHE A 225 -14.64 -13.07 0.65
C PHE A 225 -14.40 -12.17 1.87
N MET A 226 -15.24 -11.15 2.10
CA MET A 226 -15.21 -10.36 3.34
C MET A 226 -15.33 -11.24 4.59
N ILE A 227 -16.15 -12.30 4.54
CA ILE A 227 -16.28 -13.23 5.66
C ILE A 227 -14.99 -14.02 5.92
N VAL A 228 -14.23 -14.33 4.88
CA VAL A 228 -12.91 -14.99 4.97
C VAL A 228 -11.92 -14.07 5.69
N ASN A 229 -11.95 -12.77 5.35
CA ASN A 229 -11.12 -11.75 5.97
C ASN A 229 -11.48 -11.54 7.46
N ILE A 230 -12.77 -11.49 7.77
CA ILE A 230 -13.32 -11.44 9.14
C ILE A 230 -12.84 -12.65 9.96
N VAL A 231 -12.94 -13.86 9.43
CA VAL A 231 -12.49 -15.08 10.11
C VAL A 231 -11.01 -15.00 10.46
N GLY A 232 -10.17 -14.56 9.52
CA GLY A 232 -8.75 -14.37 9.80
C GLY A 232 -8.47 -13.31 10.86
N ALA A 233 -9.21 -12.20 10.85
CA ALA A 233 -9.12 -11.15 11.88
C ALA A 233 -9.39 -11.71 13.30
N LEU A 234 -10.45 -12.50 13.44
CA LEU A 234 -10.82 -13.11 14.72
C LEU A 234 -9.76 -14.10 15.19
N ILE A 235 -9.27 -14.97 14.30
CA ILE A 235 -8.26 -15.98 14.65
C ILE A 235 -6.93 -15.33 15.02
N TRP A 236 -6.42 -14.37 14.24
CA TRP A 236 -5.21 -13.64 14.61
C TRP A 236 -5.38 -12.90 15.95
N GLY A 237 -6.47 -12.14 16.08
CA GLY A 237 -6.72 -11.30 17.25
C GLY A 237 -6.88 -12.08 18.55
N TYR A 238 -7.72 -13.12 18.55
CA TYR A 238 -7.91 -14.01 19.71
C TYR A 238 -6.75 -14.98 19.90
N GLY A 239 -6.10 -15.44 18.82
CA GLY A 239 -4.94 -16.32 18.90
C GLY A 239 -3.77 -15.67 19.65
N VAL A 240 -3.50 -14.39 19.38
CA VAL A 240 -2.47 -13.64 20.14
C VAL A 240 -2.92 -13.35 21.57
N ARG A 241 -4.19 -12.97 21.79
CA ARG A 241 -4.70 -12.53 23.11
C ARG A 241 -5.06 -13.65 24.06
N ALA A 242 -5.98 -14.52 23.65
CA ALA A 242 -6.52 -15.58 24.50
C ALA A 242 -5.58 -16.80 24.54
N ARG A 243 -4.87 -17.09 23.45
CA ARG A 243 -4.04 -18.30 23.31
C ARG A 243 -2.54 -18.02 23.35
N ARG A 244 -2.13 -16.75 23.52
CA ARG A 244 -0.73 -16.31 23.60
C ARG A 244 0.12 -16.82 22.43
N MET A 245 -0.47 -17.00 21.25
CA MET A 245 0.23 -17.60 20.11
C MET A 245 1.26 -16.66 19.45
N GLY A 246 1.26 -15.37 19.79
CA GLY A 246 2.30 -14.42 19.37
C GLY A 246 3.58 -14.46 20.21
N THR A 247 3.68 -15.35 21.21
CA THR A 247 4.80 -15.36 22.18
C THR A 247 6.11 -15.92 21.64
N THR A 248 6.05 -16.85 20.70
CA THR A 248 7.23 -17.55 20.15
C THR A 248 7.08 -17.70 18.64
N PRO A 249 8.19 -17.78 17.88
CA PRO A 249 8.14 -17.92 16.43
C PRO A 249 7.30 -19.13 15.99
N LEU A 250 7.47 -20.28 16.65
CA LEU A 250 6.72 -21.49 16.32
C LEU A 250 5.20 -21.33 16.57
N ARG A 251 4.80 -20.77 17.71
CA ARG A 251 3.38 -20.54 17.98
C ARG A 251 2.76 -19.54 17.00
N TYR A 252 3.52 -18.53 16.58
CA TYR A 252 3.06 -17.54 15.62
C TYR A 252 2.96 -18.13 14.21
N PHE A 253 3.93 -18.98 13.83
CA PHE A 253 3.85 -19.77 12.60
C PHE A 253 2.58 -20.64 12.58
N LEU A 254 2.34 -21.41 13.65
CA LEU A 254 1.13 -22.23 13.79
C LEU A 254 -0.15 -21.40 13.75
N LEU A 255 -0.16 -20.19 14.32
CA LEU A 255 -1.28 -19.27 14.21
C LEU A 255 -1.59 -18.93 12.75
N ASN A 256 -0.58 -18.60 11.95
CA ASN A 256 -0.78 -18.29 10.53
C ASN A 256 -1.25 -19.52 9.73
N ILE A 257 -0.78 -20.72 10.08
CA ILE A 257 -1.31 -21.97 9.51
C ILE A 257 -2.80 -22.17 9.87
N MET A 258 -3.19 -21.93 11.12
CA MET A 258 -4.59 -22.01 11.54
C MET A 258 -5.46 -20.99 10.80
N VAL A 259 -4.98 -19.77 10.59
CA VAL A 259 -5.66 -18.75 9.79
C VAL A 259 -5.81 -19.22 8.35
N ALA A 260 -4.73 -19.70 7.71
CA ALA A 260 -4.77 -20.18 6.33
C ALA A 260 -5.78 -21.30 6.11
N ILE A 261 -5.78 -22.30 6.99
CA ILE A 261 -6.71 -23.44 6.93
C ILE A 261 -8.15 -22.95 7.12
N SER A 262 -8.40 -22.12 8.13
CA SER A 262 -9.76 -21.62 8.42
C SER A 262 -10.28 -20.73 7.28
N CYS A 263 -9.43 -19.86 6.73
CA CYS A 263 -9.77 -19.08 5.55
C CYS A 263 -10.07 -19.97 4.35
N THR A 264 -9.32 -21.06 4.15
CA THR A 264 -9.57 -22.01 3.05
C THR A 264 -10.92 -22.71 3.20
N ILE A 265 -11.22 -23.21 4.41
CA ILE A 265 -12.48 -23.89 4.73
C ILE A 265 -13.68 -22.99 4.41
N VAL A 266 -13.55 -21.68 4.64
CA VAL A 266 -14.61 -20.69 4.38
C VAL A 266 -14.64 -20.27 2.90
N ALA A 267 -13.47 -20.06 2.29
CA ALA A 267 -13.35 -19.58 0.91
C ALA A 267 -13.76 -20.64 -0.12
N THR A 268 -13.43 -21.92 0.09
CA THR A 268 -13.72 -22.97 -0.91
C THR A 268 -15.21 -23.12 -1.20
N PRO A 269 -16.13 -23.21 -0.22
CA PRO A 269 -17.56 -23.23 -0.48
C PRO A 269 -18.06 -21.99 -1.22
N ILE A 270 -17.51 -20.81 -0.91
CA ILE A 270 -17.84 -19.57 -1.62
C ILE A 270 -17.45 -19.68 -3.09
N ILE A 271 -16.24 -20.15 -3.39
CA ILE A 271 -15.77 -20.35 -4.77
C ILE A 271 -16.66 -21.36 -5.50
N MET A 272 -17.01 -22.46 -4.85
CA MET A 272 -17.84 -23.51 -5.46
C MET A 272 -19.27 -23.04 -5.75
N ILE A 273 -19.93 -22.40 -4.79
CA ILE A 273 -21.35 -22.05 -4.87
C ILE A 273 -21.56 -20.77 -5.69
N VAL A 274 -20.75 -19.75 -5.44
CA VAL A 274 -20.94 -18.42 -6.05
C VAL A 274 -20.34 -18.39 -7.45
N TRP A 275 -19.17 -19.03 -7.65
CA TRP A 275 -18.41 -18.96 -8.91
C TRP A 275 -18.30 -20.30 -9.65
N GLY A 276 -19.09 -21.30 -9.27
CA GLY A 276 -19.11 -22.59 -9.97
C GLY A 276 -17.77 -23.34 -9.96
N GLY A 277 -16.90 -23.05 -8.99
CA GLY A 277 -15.56 -23.63 -8.90
C GLY A 277 -14.46 -22.85 -9.63
N VAL A 278 -14.77 -21.69 -10.21
CA VAL A 278 -13.76 -20.80 -10.82
C VAL A 278 -13.32 -19.75 -9.81
N SER A 279 -12.03 -19.72 -9.47
CA SER A 279 -11.47 -18.71 -8.57
C SER A 279 -11.32 -17.37 -9.26
N ILE A 280 -11.65 -16.28 -8.56
CA ILE A 280 -11.37 -14.90 -9.02
C ILE A 280 -9.86 -14.64 -9.09
N ASN A 281 -9.08 -15.29 -8.23
CA ASN A 281 -7.63 -15.16 -8.24
C ASN A 281 -7.04 -16.02 -9.37
N GLU A 282 -6.51 -15.36 -10.41
CA GLU A 282 -5.97 -16.01 -11.61
C GLU A 282 -4.86 -17.02 -11.28
N GLY A 283 -4.00 -16.73 -10.31
CA GLY A 283 -2.94 -17.65 -9.88
C GLY A 283 -3.50 -18.94 -9.25
N ALA A 284 -4.47 -18.79 -8.33
CA ALA A 284 -5.18 -19.94 -7.75
C ALA A 284 -5.98 -20.71 -8.81
N GLN A 285 -6.60 -20.00 -9.76
CA GLN A 285 -7.35 -20.62 -10.86
C GLN A 285 -6.45 -21.42 -11.79
N GLY A 286 -5.26 -20.92 -12.12
CA GLY A 286 -4.29 -21.64 -12.94
C GLY A 286 -3.83 -22.94 -12.27
N ILE A 287 -3.57 -22.90 -10.96
CA ILE A 287 -3.23 -24.10 -10.18
C ILE A 287 -4.39 -25.10 -10.19
N ALA A 288 -5.62 -24.65 -9.93
CA ALA A 288 -6.80 -25.50 -9.93
C ALA A 288 -7.06 -26.12 -11.32
N ALA A 289 -6.95 -25.34 -12.39
CA ALA A 289 -7.13 -25.81 -13.76
C ALA A 289 -6.14 -26.92 -14.11
N ASN A 290 -4.86 -26.76 -13.74
CA ASN A 290 -3.84 -27.79 -13.94
C ASN A 290 -4.15 -29.08 -13.17
N LEU A 291 -4.68 -28.98 -11.95
CA LEU A 291 -5.09 -30.16 -11.20
C LEU A 291 -6.28 -30.87 -11.87
N VAL A 292 -7.23 -30.13 -12.42
CA VAL A 292 -8.35 -30.71 -13.17
C VAL A 292 -7.87 -31.40 -14.45
N THR A 293 -6.93 -30.81 -15.20
CA THR A 293 -6.37 -31.45 -16.41
C THR A 293 -5.57 -32.71 -16.09
N LEU A 294 -4.98 -32.79 -14.89
CA LEU A 294 -4.34 -34.00 -14.36
C LEU A 294 -5.35 -35.07 -13.86
N GLY A 295 -6.65 -34.81 -13.98
CA GLY A 295 -7.71 -35.76 -13.64
C GLY A 295 -8.26 -35.63 -12.21
N HIS A 296 -7.85 -34.61 -11.44
CA HIS A 296 -8.48 -34.35 -10.15
C HIS A 296 -9.89 -33.79 -10.33
N GLY A 297 -10.82 -34.19 -9.46
CA GLY A 297 -12.15 -33.60 -9.41
C GLY A 297 -12.09 -32.11 -9.05
N VAL A 298 -13.03 -31.32 -9.58
CA VAL A 298 -13.07 -29.84 -9.43
C VAL A 298 -12.99 -29.40 -7.97
N ILE A 299 -13.74 -30.06 -7.07
CA ILE A 299 -13.73 -29.73 -5.63
C ILE A 299 -12.33 -29.91 -5.03
N GLY A 300 -11.68 -31.04 -5.31
CA GLY A 300 -10.35 -31.34 -4.81
C GLY A 300 -9.30 -30.39 -5.38
N ALA A 301 -9.41 -30.04 -6.66
CA ALA A 301 -8.54 -29.09 -7.33
C ALA A 301 -8.65 -27.68 -6.74
N VAL A 302 -9.87 -27.16 -6.58
CA VAL A 302 -10.11 -25.83 -6.00
C VAL A 302 -9.66 -25.78 -4.54
N PHE A 303 -9.97 -26.79 -3.74
CA PHE A 303 -9.52 -26.87 -2.35
C PHE A 303 -7.99 -26.87 -2.25
N SER A 304 -7.32 -27.68 -3.07
CA SER A 304 -5.86 -27.82 -3.08
C SER A 304 -5.14 -26.56 -3.56
N ALA A 305 -5.68 -25.90 -4.60
CA ALA A 305 -5.15 -24.62 -5.05
C ALA A 305 -5.33 -23.54 -3.97
N ASN A 306 -6.52 -23.47 -3.37
CA ASN A 306 -6.84 -22.45 -2.38
C ASN A 306 -6.06 -22.64 -1.06
N ILE A 307 -5.83 -23.87 -0.61
CA ILE A 307 -5.02 -24.10 0.59
C ILE A 307 -3.56 -23.68 0.37
N LEU A 308 -2.99 -23.99 -0.81
CA LEU A 308 -1.62 -23.63 -1.15
C LEU A 308 -1.44 -22.11 -1.17
N THR A 309 -2.28 -21.40 -1.92
CA THR A 309 -2.20 -19.94 -2.04
C THR A 309 -2.52 -19.26 -0.71
N SER A 310 -3.51 -19.75 0.04
CA SER A 310 -3.86 -19.24 1.38
C SER A 310 -2.71 -19.42 2.38
N MET A 311 -2.03 -20.57 2.40
CA MET A 311 -0.88 -20.79 3.29
C MET A 311 0.25 -19.79 2.99
N MET A 312 0.63 -19.63 1.73
CA MET A 312 1.66 -18.66 1.34
C MET A 312 1.27 -17.24 1.73
N ASP A 313 0.03 -16.85 1.44
CA ASP A 313 -0.50 -15.53 1.70
C ASP A 313 -0.52 -15.19 3.20
N LYS A 314 -0.98 -16.11 4.05
CA LYS A 314 -1.13 -15.85 5.49
C LYS A 314 0.21 -15.86 6.21
N LEU A 315 1.17 -16.65 5.74
CA LEU A 315 2.55 -16.60 6.24
C LEU A 315 3.23 -15.28 5.90
N ILE A 316 3.07 -14.79 4.67
CA ILE A 316 3.62 -13.49 4.24
C ILE A 316 2.93 -12.35 5.00
N ALA A 317 1.60 -12.33 5.04
CA ALA A 317 0.84 -11.29 5.73
C ALA A 317 1.14 -11.25 7.24
N GLY A 318 1.22 -12.42 7.88
CA GLY A 318 1.63 -12.53 9.28
C GLY A 318 3.06 -12.03 9.51
N PHE A 319 4.01 -12.41 8.67
CA PHE A 319 5.39 -11.94 8.77
C PHE A 319 5.51 -10.41 8.62
N ILE A 320 4.79 -9.82 7.67
CA ILE A 320 4.74 -8.36 7.52
C ILE A 320 4.09 -7.73 8.74
N ALA A 321 3.00 -8.30 9.25
CA ALA A 321 2.28 -7.76 10.39
C ALA A 321 3.17 -7.66 11.63
N ILE A 322 3.91 -8.72 11.98
CA ILE A 322 4.84 -8.70 13.12
C ILE A 322 6.03 -7.76 12.89
N SER A 323 6.50 -7.60 11.66
CA SER A 323 7.60 -6.68 11.33
C SER A 323 7.21 -5.22 11.51
N VAL A 324 5.95 -4.86 11.18
CA VAL A 324 5.44 -3.49 11.27
C VAL A 324 4.86 -3.18 12.66
N LEU A 325 4.50 -4.21 13.43
CA LEU A 325 3.85 -4.12 14.74
C LEU A 325 4.52 -3.10 15.69
N PRO A 326 5.85 -3.08 15.90
CA PRO A 326 6.50 -2.14 16.82
C PRO A 326 6.23 -0.66 16.49
N TYR A 327 6.17 -0.31 15.20
CA TYR A 327 5.91 1.05 14.74
C TYR A 327 4.46 1.46 15.01
N VAL A 328 3.50 0.54 14.82
CA VAL A 328 2.09 0.77 15.11
C VAL A 328 1.88 1.00 16.61
N ILE A 329 2.51 0.20 17.45
CA ILE A 329 2.42 0.34 18.92
C ILE A 329 3.05 1.65 19.38
N ALA A 330 4.19 2.05 18.78
CA ALA A 330 4.83 3.33 19.06
C ALA A 330 3.94 4.52 18.67
N ALA A 331 3.06 4.38 17.67
CA ALA A 331 2.11 5.41 17.29
C ALA A 331 0.87 5.50 18.21
N LEU A 332 0.53 4.44 18.96
CA LEU A 332 -0.62 4.44 19.85
C LEU A 332 -0.44 5.39 21.05
N PRO A 333 -1.47 6.12 21.49
CA PRO A 333 -1.40 6.92 22.70
C PRO A 333 -1.29 6.02 23.95
N PRO A 334 -0.64 6.48 25.05
CA PRO A 334 -0.45 5.66 26.27
C PRO A 334 -1.75 5.09 26.85
N SER A 335 -2.85 5.82 26.73
CA SER A 335 -4.21 5.38 27.12
C SER A 335 -4.69 4.15 26.34
N ALA A 336 -4.21 3.93 25.11
CA ALA A 336 -4.52 2.76 24.29
C ALA A 336 -3.49 1.63 24.45
N ARG A 337 -2.32 1.90 25.06
CA ARG A 337 -1.25 0.91 25.31
C ARG A 337 -1.51 0.02 26.55
N GLY A 338 -2.55 0.32 27.33
CA GLY A 338 -2.78 -0.22 28.68
C GLY A 338 -3.80 -1.35 28.83
N ILE A 339 -4.24 -1.99 27.75
CA ILE A 339 -4.74 -3.38 27.86
C ILE A 339 -3.50 -4.25 27.61
N GLU A 340 -3.24 -5.28 28.41
CA GLU A 340 -2.01 -6.09 28.32
C GLU A 340 -1.82 -6.65 26.90
N PHE A 341 -1.12 -5.92 26.03
CA PHE A 341 -1.31 -6.06 24.58
C PHE A 341 -0.18 -6.75 23.83
N ILE A 342 0.91 -7.11 24.51
CA ILE A 342 2.01 -7.89 23.93
C ILE A 342 2.67 -8.64 25.08
N PRO A 343 2.88 -9.96 24.99
CA PRO A 343 3.69 -10.63 25.98
C PRO A 343 5.08 -9.98 25.99
N SER A 344 5.55 -9.56 27.16
CA SER A 344 6.84 -8.88 27.39
C SER A 344 8.06 -9.64 26.85
N THR A 345 7.86 -10.90 26.43
CA THR A 345 8.86 -11.77 25.79
C THR A 345 9.07 -11.51 24.30
N MET A 346 8.20 -10.74 23.63
CA MET A 346 8.36 -10.43 22.20
C MET A 346 9.59 -9.52 21.95
N HIS A 347 9.97 -8.71 22.94
CA HIS A 347 11.21 -7.93 22.91
C HIS A 347 12.48 -8.76 23.14
N LEU A 348 12.36 -9.97 23.71
CA LEU A 348 13.50 -10.75 24.20
C LEU A 348 13.86 -11.95 23.31
N THR A 349 13.06 -12.28 22.28
CA THR A 349 13.27 -13.54 21.52
C THR A 349 12.99 -13.46 20.03
N PHE A 350 13.18 -12.29 19.42
CA PHE A 350 13.37 -12.22 17.97
C PHE A 350 14.83 -11.84 17.71
N PRO A 351 15.67 -12.75 17.17
CA PRO A 351 16.98 -12.34 16.69
C PRO A 351 16.75 -11.21 15.70
N LYS A 352 17.40 -10.08 15.94
CA LYS A 352 17.37 -8.90 15.08
C LYS A 352 17.85 -9.33 13.69
N VAL A 353 16.90 -9.63 12.79
CA VAL A 353 17.18 -10.25 11.48
C VAL A 353 18.09 -9.38 10.60
N PHE A 354 18.24 -8.09 10.91
CA PHE A 354 19.27 -7.25 10.29
C PHE A 354 19.83 -6.24 11.31
N THR A 355 20.88 -6.65 12.04
CA THR A 355 21.75 -5.66 12.68
C THR A 355 22.95 -5.48 11.74
N PRO A 356 23.21 -4.28 11.18
CA PRO A 356 24.50 -4.05 10.53
C PRO A 356 25.58 -4.21 11.59
N LEU A 357 26.62 -4.98 11.28
CA LEU A 357 27.77 -5.22 12.14
C LEU A 357 28.36 -3.87 12.58
N ARG A 358 28.07 -3.42 13.80
CA ARG A 358 28.89 -2.42 14.48
C ARG A 358 30.03 -3.17 15.18
N GLY A 359 31.15 -3.29 14.48
CA GLY A 359 32.42 -3.70 15.07
C GLY A 359 32.91 -2.64 16.05
N THR A 360 32.97 -3.05 17.32
CA THR A 360 34.02 -2.75 18.31
C THR A 360 34.35 -1.28 18.60
N ALA A 361 33.80 -0.77 19.71
CA ALA A 361 34.54 0.10 20.61
C ALA A 361 34.66 -0.62 21.96
N VAL A 362 35.86 -1.11 22.24
CA VAL A 362 36.27 -1.61 23.56
C VAL A 362 36.67 -0.40 24.39
N THR A 363 36.05 -0.20 25.55
CA THR A 363 36.55 0.69 26.60
C THR A 363 36.87 -0.13 27.85
N TYR A 364 38.17 -0.13 28.15
CA TYR A 364 38.98 -0.29 29.36
C TYR A 364 38.34 -0.66 30.72
N PRO A 365 39.12 -1.30 31.63
CA PRO A 365 38.79 -1.30 33.06
C PRO A 365 38.91 0.09 33.69
#